data_AF-A0A3L8SIF2-F1
#
_entry.id   AF-A0A3L8SIF2-F1
#
_cell.length_a   1.000
_cell.length_b   1.000
_cell.length_c   1.000
_cell.angle_alpha   90.00
_cell.angle_beta   90.00
_cell.angle_gamma   90.00
#
_symmetry.space_group_name_H-M   'P 1'
#
loop_
_entity.id
_entity.type
_entity.pdbx_description
1 polymer ?
#
loop_
_entity_poly.entity_id
_entity_poly.type
_entity_poly.pdbx_seq_one_letter_code
_entity_poly.pdbx_strand_id
1 'polypeptide(L)'
;MRDSCGLCLKADPDFECGWCQGQNQCTLKQHCPAQDSQWLELSSTKGKCTNPKITDINPVTGPREGGTKVTIRGENLGLEFQDIASHVKVAGVECKPLVEGYIPAEQIVCEMGEAKPSQHAGFVEICVAECKPEFMARSSQLYYFMTLTLSDLKPKRGPVSGGTQVTITGNNLNAGSNVIVTFGRQPCLFYRRSTKHIVCNTTASYEGFEKVKVSVRVDKAKIHQELHYEYVEDPTILRIEPEWSIFSGNTPIAVWGTHLDLIQNPQIRAKHGGKEHVNLAGVHFR
;
A
#
# COMPACT_ATOMS: atom_id res chain seq x y z
N MET A 1 -19.92 19.84 11.85
CA MET A 1 -21.28 19.26 11.82
C MET A 1 -21.16 17.88 11.21
N ARG A 2 -21.95 16.90 11.64
CA ARG A 2 -21.90 15.54 11.07
C ARG A 2 -22.94 15.49 9.95
N ASP A 3 -22.46 15.42 8.72
CA ASP A 3 -23.30 15.68 7.54
C ASP A 3 -24.01 14.43 7.00
N SER A 4 -23.76 13.26 7.61
CA SER A 4 -24.41 12.00 7.26
C SER A 4 -24.98 11.27 8.47
N CYS A 5 -26.03 10.47 8.23
CA CYS A 5 -26.67 9.63 9.23
C CYS A 5 -25.67 8.73 9.95
N GLY A 6 -24.82 8.02 9.20
CA GLY A 6 -23.88 7.07 9.74
C GLY A 6 -22.83 7.73 10.64
N LEU A 7 -22.35 8.92 10.26
CA LEU A 7 -21.46 9.70 11.13
C LEU A 7 -22.20 10.16 12.39
N CYS A 8 -23.45 10.62 12.27
CA CYS A 8 -24.26 11.03 13.42
C CYS A 8 -24.44 9.89 14.41
N LEU A 9 -24.90 8.74 13.93
CA LEU A 9 -25.22 7.59 14.79
C LEU A 9 -23.97 6.90 15.35
N LYS A 10 -22.82 7.00 14.67
CA LYS A 10 -21.51 6.59 15.21
C LYS A 10 -21.06 7.41 16.43
N ALA A 11 -21.70 8.55 16.73
CA ALA A 11 -21.34 9.37 17.89
C ALA A 11 -21.36 8.60 19.20
N ASP A 12 -20.62 9.14 20.17
CA ASP A 12 -20.76 8.71 21.54
C ASP A 12 -22.24 8.83 21.97
N PRO A 13 -22.86 7.76 22.48
CA PRO A 13 -24.23 7.80 22.96
C PRO A 13 -24.50 8.89 24.02
N ASP A 14 -23.49 9.31 24.78
CA ASP A 14 -23.60 10.35 25.81
C ASP A 14 -24.05 11.71 25.24
N PHE A 15 -23.86 11.95 23.93
CA PHE A 15 -24.34 13.18 23.29
C PHE A 15 -25.84 13.16 23.00
N GLU A 16 -26.51 12.00 23.11
CA GLU A 16 -27.94 11.80 22.81
C GLU A 16 -28.37 12.35 21.43
N CYS A 17 -27.41 12.47 20.51
CA CYS A 17 -27.65 12.94 19.14
C CYS A 17 -28.23 11.80 18.30
N GLY A 18 -29.20 12.15 17.45
CA GLY A 18 -29.75 11.23 16.46
C GLY A 18 -29.91 11.90 15.10
N TRP A 19 -30.26 11.10 14.10
CA TRP A 19 -30.44 11.59 12.73
C TRP A 19 -31.90 11.96 12.48
N CYS A 20 -32.16 13.25 12.24
CA CYS A 20 -33.49 13.73 11.86
C CYS A 20 -33.66 13.66 10.33
N GLN A 21 -34.29 12.60 9.83
CA GLN A 21 -34.46 12.31 8.40
C GLN A 21 -35.17 13.44 7.66
N GLY A 22 -36.22 14.04 8.24
CA GLY A 22 -36.96 15.14 7.60
C GLY A 22 -36.14 16.40 7.37
N GLN A 23 -35.07 16.60 8.14
CA GLN A 23 -34.18 17.76 8.04
C GLN A 23 -32.81 17.41 7.44
N ASN A 24 -32.52 16.12 7.20
CA ASN A 24 -31.19 15.62 6.82
C ASN A 24 -30.08 16.18 7.72
N GLN A 25 -30.31 16.18 9.04
CA GLN A 25 -29.38 16.76 10.00
C GLN A 25 -29.25 15.90 11.26
N CYS A 26 -28.04 15.91 11.82
CA CYS A 26 -27.76 15.34 13.14
C CYS A 26 -28.17 16.33 14.24
N THR A 27 -29.14 15.96 15.07
CA THR A 27 -29.67 16.82 16.14
C THR A 27 -30.29 16.00 17.28
N LEU A 28 -30.53 16.65 18.41
CA LEU A 28 -31.25 16.05 19.55
C LEU A 28 -32.72 15.82 19.18
N LYS A 29 -33.34 14.80 19.78
CA LYS A 29 -34.74 14.44 19.53
C LYS A 29 -35.71 15.63 19.68
N GLN A 30 -35.50 16.45 20.70
CA GLN A 30 -36.31 17.64 20.99
C GLN A 30 -36.24 18.75 19.92
N HIS A 31 -35.18 18.75 19.10
CA HIS A 31 -34.98 19.70 18.01
C HIS A 31 -35.41 19.12 16.64
N CYS A 32 -35.81 17.84 16.60
CA CYS A 32 -36.42 17.22 15.43
C CYS A 32 -37.95 17.36 15.53
N PRO A 33 -38.63 18.04 14.59
CA PRO A 33 -40.07 18.26 14.65
C PRO A 33 -40.84 16.95 14.81
N ALA A 34 -41.80 16.93 15.74
CA ALA A 34 -42.54 15.75 16.17
C ALA A 34 -43.58 15.25 15.12
N GLN A 35 -43.11 14.87 13.93
CA GLN A 35 -43.83 13.91 13.10
C GLN A 35 -43.16 12.54 13.29
N ASP A 36 -43.94 11.64 13.88
CA ASP A 36 -43.56 10.52 14.77
C ASP A 36 -42.80 9.34 14.13
N SER A 37 -41.91 9.56 13.15
CA SER A 37 -41.18 8.44 12.52
C SER A 37 -39.81 8.78 11.91
N GLN A 38 -39.31 10.01 12.08
CA GLN A 38 -38.16 10.50 11.31
C GLN A 38 -36.89 10.74 12.12
N TRP A 39 -36.89 10.52 13.44
CA TRP A 39 -35.67 10.62 14.26
C TRP A 39 -35.09 9.22 14.50
N LEU A 40 -33.90 8.98 13.98
CA LEU A 40 -33.19 7.71 14.10
C LEU A 40 -32.16 7.77 15.24
N GLU A 41 -32.08 6.68 15.99
CA GLU A 41 -31.06 6.42 17.00
C GLU A 41 -30.45 5.02 16.80
N LEU A 42 -29.21 4.84 17.25
CA LEU A 42 -28.45 3.59 17.09
C LEU A 42 -29.17 2.39 17.74
N SER A 43 -29.84 2.61 18.87
CA SER A 43 -30.56 1.58 19.64
C SER A 43 -31.91 1.15 19.03
N SER A 44 -32.39 1.87 18.01
CA SER A 44 -33.70 1.58 17.42
C SER A 44 -33.61 0.41 16.44
N THR A 45 -34.43 -0.62 16.64
CA THR A 45 -34.60 -1.76 15.72
C THR A 45 -35.18 -1.37 14.35
N LYS A 46 -35.48 -0.09 14.13
CA LYS A 46 -36.27 0.41 13.00
C LYS A 46 -35.50 1.35 12.06
N GLY A 47 -34.26 1.73 12.37
CA GLY A 47 -33.57 2.82 11.68
C GLY A 47 -32.18 2.48 11.14
N LYS A 48 -32.08 1.92 9.93
CA LYS A 48 -30.79 1.84 9.21
C LYS A 48 -30.54 3.16 8.45
N CYS A 49 -29.30 3.63 8.43
CA CYS A 49 -28.93 4.75 7.57
C CYS A 49 -29.10 4.35 6.10
N THR A 50 -29.83 5.17 5.34
CA THR A 50 -30.05 4.98 3.91
C THR A 50 -29.03 5.76 3.09
N ASN A 51 -29.04 5.55 1.77
CA ASN A 51 -28.19 6.23 0.80
C ASN A 51 -26.69 6.09 1.11
N PRO A 52 -26.15 4.85 1.18
CA PRO A 52 -24.72 4.65 1.27
C PRO A 52 -24.03 5.15 0.01
N LYS A 53 -22.85 5.74 0.19
CA LYS A 53 -22.08 6.34 -0.90
C LYS A 53 -20.63 5.92 -0.81
N ILE A 54 -20.07 5.47 -1.93
CA ILE A 54 -18.63 5.20 -2.06
C ILE A 54 -17.96 6.48 -2.57
N THR A 55 -16.96 6.95 -1.85
CA THR A 55 -16.19 8.17 -2.18
C THR A 55 -14.82 7.85 -2.76
N ASP A 56 -14.18 6.78 -2.30
CA ASP A 56 -12.85 6.37 -2.78
C ASP A 56 -12.65 4.85 -2.70
N ILE A 57 -11.82 4.33 -3.60
CA ILE A 57 -11.40 2.92 -3.62
C ILE A 57 -9.90 2.86 -3.85
N ASN A 58 -9.18 2.18 -2.97
CA ASN A 58 -7.75 2.00 -3.08
C ASN A 58 -7.31 0.59 -2.64
N PRO A 59 -6.53 -0.15 -3.45
CA PRO A 59 -6.11 0.17 -4.81
C PRO A 59 -7.26 0.03 -5.83
N VAL A 60 -7.12 0.69 -6.98
CA VAL A 60 -8.06 0.57 -8.13
C VAL A 60 -7.71 -0.57 -9.10
N THR A 61 -6.58 -1.23 -8.88
CA THR A 61 -6.13 -2.37 -9.68
C THR A 61 -5.61 -3.49 -8.79
N GLY A 62 -5.74 -4.74 -9.24
CA GLY A 62 -5.16 -5.89 -8.55
C GLY A 62 -5.02 -7.13 -9.42
N PRO A 63 -4.27 -8.14 -8.95
CA PRO A 63 -4.13 -9.41 -9.64
C PRO A 63 -5.48 -10.14 -9.80
N ARG A 64 -5.62 -10.88 -10.89
CA ARG A 64 -6.79 -11.72 -11.15
C ARG A 64 -6.96 -12.82 -10.12
N GLU A 65 -5.86 -13.31 -9.57
CA GLU A 65 -5.83 -14.39 -8.58
C GLU A 65 -6.34 -13.94 -7.19
N GLY A 66 -6.62 -12.64 -7.01
CA GLY A 66 -7.20 -12.10 -5.78
C GLY A 66 -6.18 -11.90 -4.66
N GLY A 67 -6.67 -11.91 -3.43
CA GLY A 67 -5.91 -11.62 -2.21
C GLY A 67 -5.64 -10.12 -1.99
N THR A 68 -5.98 -9.26 -2.95
CA THR A 68 -5.90 -7.81 -2.78
C THR A 68 -6.78 -7.36 -1.62
N LYS A 69 -6.20 -6.67 -0.64
CA LYS A 69 -6.97 -5.91 0.35
C LYS A 69 -7.40 -4.58 -0.26
N VAL A 70 -8.66 -4.47 -0.63
CA VAL A 70 -9.26 -3.25 -1.17
C VAL A 70 -9.83 -2.43 -0.01
N THR A 71 -9.40 -1.19 0.11
CA THR A 71 -9.95 -0.19 1.03
C THR A 71 -10.99 0.61 0.29
N ILE A 72 -12.23 0.59 0.80
CA ILE A 72 -13.37 1.32 0.26
C ILE A 72 -13.76 2.36 1.31
N ARG A 73 -13.78 3.62 0.92
CA ARG A 73 -14.19 4.74 1.79
C ARG A 73 -15.51 5.31 1.30
N GLY A 74 -16.28 5.84 2.25
CA GLY A 74 -17.62 6.32 1.94
C GLY A 74 -18.37 6.88 3.13
N GLU A 75 -19.68 6.96 2.96
CA GLU A 75 -20.63 7.44 3.95
C GLU A 75 -21.78 6.43 4.09
N ASN A 76 -22.32 6.31 5.29
CA ASN A 76 -23.42 5.39 5.64
C ASN A 76 -23.14 3.91 5.31
N LEU A 77 -21.88 3.47 5.35
CA LEU A 77 -21.43 2.11 4.99
C LEU A 77 -21.74 1.01 6.03
N GLY A 78 -22.89 1.10 6.70
CA GLY A 78 -23.28 0.22 7.81
C GLY A 78 -22.65 0.63 9.14
N LEU A 79 -23.35 0.38 10.25
CA LEU A 79 -22.90 0.73 11.60
C LEU A 79 -22.32 -0.48 12.32
N GLU A 80 -22.77 -1.69 11.95
CA GLU A 80 -22.23 -2.95 12.44
C GLU A 80 -21.51 -3.70 11.32
N PHE A 81 -20.46 -4.44 11.68
CA PHE A 81 -19.72 -5.25 10.72
C PHE A 81 -20.60 -6.29 10.01
N GLN A 82 -21.59 -6.85 10.71
CA GLN A 82 -22.50 -7.85 10.18
C GLN A 82 -23.36 -7.31 9.03
N ASP A 83 -23.61 -6.00 8.97
CA ASP A 83 -24.36 -5.36 7.88
C ASP A 83 -23.67 -5.57 6.53
N ILE A 84 -22.34 -5.62 6.52
CA ILE A 84 -21.53 -5.62 5.30
C ILE A 84 -20.80 -6.95 5.05
N ALA A 85 -20.74 -7.85 6.03
CA ALA A 85 -19.88 -9.04 6.05
C ALA A 85 -20.02 -9.98 4.83
N SER A 86 -21.16 -9.99 4.13
CA SER A 86 -21.43 -10.83 2.96
C SER A 86 -21.93 -10.06 1.73
N HIS A 87 -21.77 -8.73 1.73
CA HIS A 87 -22.45 -7.85 0.78
C HIS A 87 -21.51 -6.94 -0.01
N VAL A 88 -20.22 -7.24 -0.05
CA VAL A 88 -19.23 -6.44 -0.80
C VAL A 88 -18.79 -7.22 -2.03
N LYS A 89 -19.05 -6.63 -3.20
CA LYS A 89 -18.56 -7.15 -4.49
C LYS A 89 -17.74 -6.09 -5.19
N VAL A 90 -16.63 -6.51 -5.78
CA VAL A 90 -15.73 -5.64 -6.53
C VAL A 90 -15.61 -6.22 -7.93
N ALA A 91 -16.08 -5.49 -8.93
CA ALA A 91 -16.15 -5.96 -10.31
C ALA A 91 -16.86 -7.32 -10.47
N GLY A 92 -17.90 -7.54 -9.65
CA GLY A 92 -18.67 -8.78 -9.61
C GLY A 92 -17.98 -9.96 -8.92
N VAL A 93 -16.80 -9.77 -8.32
CA VAL A 93 -16.09 -10.76 -7.50
C VAL A 93 -16.43 -10.53 -6.04
N GLU A 94 -16.70 -11.60 -5.30
CA GLU A 94 -16.90 -11.54 -3.85
C GLU A 94 -15.65 -11.00 -3.15
N CYS A 95 -15.81 -9.99 -2.31
CA CYS A 95 -14.74 -9.41 -1.50
C CYS A 95 -15.08 -9.58 -0.02
N LYS A 96 -14.28 -10.35 0.70
CA LYS A 96 -14.55 -10.69 2.10
C LYS A 96 -14.12 -9.56 3.03
N PRO A 97 -15.03 -8.85 3.71
CA PRO A 97 -14.65 -7.77 4.62
C PRO A 97 -13.79 -8.27 5.79
N LEU A 98 -12.91 -7.41 6.28
CA LEU A 98 -11.99 -7.68 7.38
C LEU A 98 -12.34 -6.77 8.57
N VAL A 99 -12.54 -7.37 9.74
CA VAL A 99 -12.90 -6.65 10.98
C VAL A 99 -11.84 -5.62 11.34
N GLU A 100 -10.55 -5.96 11.20
CA GLU A 100 -9.40 -5.10 11.54
C GLU A 100 -9.35 -3.77 10.75
N GLY A 101 -9.93 -3.72 9.55
CA GLY A 101 -9.91 -2.53 8.70
C GLY A 101 -11.26 -1.85 8.55
N TYR A 102 -12.28 -2.35 9.23
CA TYR A 102 -13.63 -1.77 9.21
C TYR A 102 -13.70 -0.58 10.17
N ILE A 103 -14.15 0.56 9.65
CA ILE A 103 -14.48 1.74 10.44
C ILE A 103 -15.97 1.99 10.20
N PRO A 104 -16.83 1.89 11.25
CA PRO A 104 -18.27 2.06 11.10
C PRO A 104 -18.64 3.29 10.28
N ALA A 105 -19.58 3.10 9.36
CA ALA A 105 -20.12 4.06 8.41
C ALA A 105 -19.14 4.73 7.43
N GLU A 106 -17.83 4.52 7.55
CA GLU A 106 -16.80 5.31 6.84
C GLU A 106 -15.88 4.47 5.96
N GLN A 107 -15.46 3.29 6.41
CA GLN A 107 -14.46 2.50 5.71
C GLN A 107 -14.71 0.99 5.83
N ILE A 108 -14.54 0.30 4.71
CA ILE A 108 -14.49 -1.17 4.66
C ILE A 108 -13.16 -1.55 4.02
N VAL A 109 -12.40 -2.42 4.68
CA VAL A 109 -11.29 -3.14 4.03
C VAL A 109 -11.79 -4.55 3.76
N CYS A 110 -11.66 -5.03 2.52
CA CYS A 110 -12.06 -6.37 2.14
C CYS A 110 -10.96 -7.08 1.33
N GLU A 111 -10.82 -8.39 1.50
CA GLU A 111 -9.90 -9.22 0.73
C GLU A 111 -10.62 -9.81 -0.49
N MET A 112 -10.08 -9.54 -1.68
CA MET A 112 -10.62 -10.01 -2.96
C MET A 112 -10.52 -11.52 -3.13
N GLY A 113 -11.59 -12.13 -3.64
CA GLY A 113 -11.55 -13.48 -4.23
C GLY A 113 -10.86 -13.53 -5.59
N GLU A 114 -10.82 -14.72 -6.18
CA GLU A 114 -10.31 -14.94 -7.55
C GLU A 114 -11.33 -14.46 -8.60
N ALA A 115 -10.84 -13.72 -9.59
CA ALA A 115 -11.64 -13.23 -10.70
C ALA A 115 -11.73 -14.27 -11.83
N LYS A 116 -12.93 -14.45 -12.39
CA LYS A 116 -13.11 -15.30 -13.58
C LYS A 116 -12.47 -14.65 -14.81
N PRO A 117 -12.08 -15.44 -15.84
CA PRO A 117 -11.48 -14.90 -17.06
C PRO A 117 -12.34 -13.85 -17.80
N SER A 118 -13.67 -13.89 -17.65
CA SER A 118 -14.58 -12.89 -18.25
C SER A 118 -14.56 -11.55 -17.53
N GLN A 119 -14.10 -11.50 -16.27
CA GLN A 119 -14.12 -10.30 -15.43
C GLN A 119 -12.82 -9.51 -15.61
N HIS A 120 -12.88 -8.44 -16.42
CA HIS A 120 -11.73 -7.59 -16.71
C HIS A 120 -11.73 -6.32 -15.86
N ALA A 121 -12.90 -5.71 -15.70
CA ALA A 121 -13.12 -4.53 -14.88
C ALA A 121 -14.59 -4.46 -14.47
N GLY A 122 -14.89 -3.69 -13.43
CA GLY A 122 -16.26 -3.48 -12.98
C GLY A 122 -16.32 -2.55 -11.77
N PHE A 123 -17.54 -2.16 -11.42
CA PHE A 123 -17.78 -1.28 -10.28
C PHE A 123 -17.69 -2.05 -8.96
N VAL A 124 -17.45 -1.31 -7.88
CA VAL A 124 -17.65 -1.81 -6.52
C VAL A 124 -19.11 -1.61 -6.15
N GLU A 125 -19.73 -2.66 -5.61
CA GLU A 125 -21.12 -2.68 -5.19
C GLU A 125 -21.17 -3.15 -3.73
N ILE A 126 -21.90 -2.41 -2.91
CA ILE A 126 -22.08 -2.71 -1.49
C ILE A 126 -23.57 -2.68 -1.20
N CYS A 127 -24.07 -3.70 -0.50
CA CYS A 127 -25.36 -3.62 0.18
C CYS A 127 -25.14 -3.48 1.68
N VAL A 128 -25.83 -2.55 2.32
CA VAL A 128 -25.80 -2.40 3.78
C VAL A 128 -26.97 -3.16 4.38
N ALA A 129 -26.66 -4.29 5.02
CA ALA A 129 -27.57 -5.27 5.62
C ALA A 129 -28.56 -5.96 4.66
N GLU A 130 -29.15 -5.24 3.71
CA GLU A 130 -30.10 -5.74 2.70
C GLU A 130 -29.80 -5.12 1.34
N CYS A 131 -29.92 -5.90 0.25
CA CYS A 131 -29.74 -5.40 -1.11
C CYS A 131 -31.03 -4.78 -1.68
N LYS A 132 -31.56 -3.76 -0.99
CA LYS A 132 -32.62 -2.90 -1.52
C LYS A 132 -32.00 -1.61 -2.09
N PRO A 133 -32.61 -0.98 -3.11
CA PRO A 133 -32.02 0.19 -3.78
C PRO A 133 -31.57 1.31 -2.83
N GLU A 134 -32.31 1.57 -1.75
CA GLU A 134 -31.99 2.60 -0.75
C GLU A 134 -30.80 2.28 0.17
N PHE A 135 -30.34 1.02 0.20
CA PHE A 135 -29.20 0.52 0.98
C PHE A 135 -28.04 0.04 0.11
N MET A 136 -28.08 0.34 -1.19
CA MET A 136 -27.02 -0.03 -2.13
C MET A 136 -26.14 1.17 -2.47
N ALA A 137 -24.83 0.94 -2.47
CA ALA A 137 -23.84 1.88 -2.98
C ALA A 137 -23.13 1.27 -4.17
N ARG A 138 -22.87 2.10 -5.19
CA ARG A 138 -22.05 1.75 -6.34
C ARG A 138 -20.97 2.80 -6.52
N SER A 139 -19.75 2.37 -6.81
CA SER A 139 -18.65 3.29 -7.04
C SER A 139 -18.81 4.08 -8.32
N SER A 140 -18.21 5.26 -8.38
CA SER A 140 -18.09 6.04 -9.62
C SER A 140 -16.97 5.52 -10.53
N GLN A 141 -15.89 5.02 -9.94
CA GLN A 141 -14.73 4.46 -10.64
C GLN A 141 -14.78 2.94 -10.74
N LEU A 142 -14.16 2.40 -11.78
CA LEU A 142 -13.99 0.97 -12.01
C LEU A 142 -12.75 0.43 -11.29
N TYR A 143 -12.86 -0.80 -10.80
CA TYR A 143 -11.72 -1.63 -10.41
C TYR A 143 -11.28 -2.49 -11.61
N TYR A 144 -9.97 -2.64 -11.82
CA TYR A 144 -9.41 -3.38 -12.96
C TYR A 144 -8.55 -4.56 -12.51
N PHE A 145 -8.74 -5.71 -13.16
CA PHE A 145 -7.91 -6.88 -12.96
C PHE A 145 -6.72 -6.89 -13.93
N MET A 146 -5.52 -6.99 -13.39
CA MET A 146 -4.26 -6.90 -14.11
C MET A 146 -3.45 -8.21 -13.99
N THR A 147 -2.66 -8.55 -15.00
CA THR A 147 -1.60 -9.56 -14.89
C THR A 147 -0.26 -8.84 -14.76
N LEU A 148 0.50 -9.22 -13.75
CA LEU A 148 1.84 -8.69 -13.49
C LEU A 148 2.87 -9.47 -14.29
N THR A 149 3.87 -8.77 -14.83
CA THR A 149 4.99 -9.39 -15.53
C THR A 149 6.28 -8.75 -15.11
N LEU A 150 7.31 -9.54 -14.83
CA LEU A 150 8.67 -9.04 -14.60
C LEU A 150 9.49 -9.13 -15.90
N SER A 151 10.40 -8.18 -16.12
CA SER A 151 11.23 -8.13 -17.34
C SER A 151 12.73 -8.12 -17.06
N ASP A 152 13.20 -7.29 -16.14
CA ASP A 152 14.63 -7.13 -15.85
C ASP A 152 14.84 -6.60 -14.43
N LEU A 153 16.07 -6.72 -13.93
CA LEU A 153 16.47 -6.24 -12.62
C LEU A 153 17.85 -5.56 -12.71
N LYS A 154 17.96 -4.38 -12.09
CA LYS A 154 19.19 -3.56 -12.10
C LYS A 154 19.49 -2.96 -10.72
N PRO A 155 20.74 -3.03 -10.23
CA PRO A 155 21.86 -3.80 -10.80
C PRO A 155 21.63 -5.31 -10.66
N LYS A 156 22.34 -6.11 -11.46
CA LYS A 156 22.25 -7.60 -11.43
C LYS A 156 23.12 -8.25 -10.35
N ARG A 157 23.99 -7.47 -9.71
CA ARG A 157 24.90 -7.90 -8.66
C ARG A 157 25.11 -6.81 -7.62
N GLY A 158 25.62 -7.17 -6.46
CA GLY A 158 26.03 -6.24 -5.40
C GLY A 158 26.65 -6.94 -4.19
N PRO A 159 27.20 -6.16 -3.23
CA PRO A 159 27.93 -6.70 -2.09
C PRO A 159 27.09 -7.65 -1.24
N VAL A 160 27.75 -8.68 -0.69
CA VAL A 160 27.15 -9.65 0.25
C VAL A 160 26.57 -8.97 1.49
N SER A 161 27.15 -7.84 1.91
CA SER A 161 26.61 -7.00 2.99
C SER A 161 25.23 -6.39 2.69
N GLY A 162 24.79 -6.39 1.43
CA GLY A 162 23.51 -5.83 1.01
C GLY A 162 23.51 -4.30 0.88
N GLY A 163 22.37 -3.67 1.11
CA GLY A 163 22.21 -2.20 1.00
C GLY A 163 22.14 -1.67 -0.43
N THR A 164 22.12 -2.54 -1.44
CA THR A 164 22.05 -2.15 -2.85
C THR A 164 20.62 -1.77 -3.22
N GLN A 165 20.41 -0.59 -3.81
CA GLN A 165 19.10 -0.20 -4.31
C GLN A 165 18.84 -0.86 -5.66
N VAL A 166 17.95 -1.84 -5.66
CA VAL A 166 17.60 -2.61 -6.84
C VAL A 166 16.27 -2.13 -7.42
N THR A 167 16.25 -1.96 -8.73
CA THR A 167 15.07 -1.66 -9.53
C THR A 167 14.68 -2.89 -10.33
N ILE A 168 13.55 -3.49 -9.97
CA ILE A 168 12.87 -4.53 -10.75
C ILE A 168 11.94 -3.83 -11.73
N THR A 169 12.04 -4.19 -13.00
CA THR A 169 11.24 -3.64 -14.09
C THR A 169 10.18 -4.63 -14.56
N GLY A 170 9.06 -4.13 -15.06
CA GLY A 170 7.96 -4.98 -15.52
C GLY A 170 6.72 -4.18 -15.93
N ASN A 171 5.56 -4.83 -15.84
CA ASN A 171 4.25 -4.21 -16.09
C ASN A 171 3.28 -4.47 -14.95
N ASN A 172 2.39 -3.51 -14.71
CA ASN A 172 1.33 -3.55 -13.71
C ASN A 172 1.82 -3.76 -12.28
N LEU A 173 3.07 -3.39 -11.99
CA LEU A 173 3.71 -3.70 -10.70
C LEU A 173 3.14 -2.91 -9.50
N ASN A 174 2.32 -1.89 -9.76
CA ASN A 174 1.57 -1.16 -8.75
C ASN A 174 0.23 -1.80 -8.37
N ALA A 175 -0.21 -2.83 -9.10
CA ALA A 175 -1.47 -3.52 -8.81
C ALA A 175 -1.40 -4.23 -7.45
N GLY A 176 -2.57 -4.41 -6.82
CA GLY A 176 -2.67 -5.14 -5.56
C GLY A 176 -2.35 -4.28 -4.35
N SER A 177 -2.36 -4.88 -3.17
CA SER A 177 -2.22 -4.18 -1.89
C SER A 177 -0.86 -4.40 -1.24
N ASN A 178 -0.42 -5.65 -1.14
CA ASN A 178 0.81 -6.04 -0.47
C ASN A 178 1.83 -6.53 -1.48
N VAL A 179 3.09 -6.14 -1.30
CA VAL A 179 4.22 -6.61 -2.12
C VAL A 179 5.36 -7.07 -1.21
N ILE A 180 5.85 -8.28 -1.49
CA ILE A 180 7.00 -8.86 -0.82
C ILE A 180 8.01 -9.23 -1.89
N VAL A 181 9.24 -8.75 -1.73
CA VAL A 181 10.35 -9.08 -2.61
C VAL A 181 11.42 -9.77 -1.79
N THR A 182 11.93 -10.89 -2.31
CA THR A 182 13.00 -11.67 -1.67
C THR A 182 14.09 -12.01 -2.68
N PHE A 183 15.33 -12.01 -2.20
CA PHE A 183 16.53 -12.38 -2.94
C PHE A 183 17.10 -13.61 -2.24
N GLY A 184 16.90 -14.79 -2.82
CA GLY A 184 17.04 -16.04 -2.10
C GLY A 184 16.06 -16.09 -0.92
N ARG A 185 16.58 -16.28 0.29
CA ARG A 185 15.79 -16.22 1.53
C ARG A 185 15.72 -14.84 2.17
N GLN A 186 16.44 -13.86 1.63
CA GLN A 186 16.59 -12.56 2.26
C GLN A 186 15.51 -11.58 1.80
N PRO A 187 14.85 -10.85 2.72
CA PRO A 187 13.88 -9.83 2.34
C PRO A 187 14.57 -8.64 1.67
N CYS A 188 13.94 -8.07 0.67
CA CYS A 188 14.31 -6.77 0.13
C CYS A 188 13.46 -5.70 0.79
N LEU A 189 14.10 -4.71 1.41
CA LEU A 189 13.40 -3.62 2.11
C LEU A 189 12.71 -2.73 1.09
N PHE A 190 11.38 -2.78 1.07
CA PHE A 190 10.56 -2.05 0.11
C PHE A 190 10.81 -0.53 0.21
N TYR A 191 11.00 0.11 -0.93
CA TYR A 191 11.14 1.57 -1.01
C TYR A 191 9.93 2.20 -1.71
N ARG A 192 9.65 1.80 -2.97
CA ARG A 192 8.49 2.27 -3.73
C ARG A 192 8.14 1.33 -4.87
N ARG A 193 6.94 1.50 -5.42
CA ARG A 193 6.53 0.86 -6.69
C ARG A 193 5.74 1.82 -7.58
N SER A 194 5.77 1.53 -8.87
CA SER A 194 4.99 2.19 -9.91
C SER A 194 4.43 1.13 -10.88
N THR A 195 3.75 1.56 -11.93
CA THR A 195 3.25 0.65 -12.98
C THR A 195 4.37 -0.15 -13.64
N LYS A 196 5.60 0.38 -13.69
CA LYS A 196 6.74 -0.20 -14.42
C LYS A 196 7.87 -0.69 -13.53
N HIS A 197 7.93 -0.26 -12.27
CA HIS A 197 9.08 -0.51 -11.42
C HIS A 197 8.71 -0.86 -9.98
N ILE A 198 9.46 -1.78 -9.37
CA ILE A 198 9.55 -1.95 -7.91
C ILE A 198 10.99 -1.62 -7.51
N VAL A 199 11.14 -0.74 -6.52
CA VAL A 199 12.45 -0.37 -5.97
C VAL A 199 12.49 -0.84 -4.52
N CYS A 200 13.57 -1.53 -4.18
CA CYS A 200 13.82 -2.01 -2.82
C CYS A 200 15.32 -2.08 -2.56
N ASN A 201 15.71 -2.14 -1.29
CA ASN A 201 17.11 -2.27 -0.90
C ASN A 201 17.39 -3.70 -0.46
N THR A 202 18.43 -4.33 -1.00
CA THR A 202 18.85 -5.67 -0.58
C THR A 202 19.27 -5.67 0.88
N THR A 203 19.09 -6.80 1.55
CA THR A 203 19.66 -7.06 2.87
C THR A 203 20.88 -7.97 2.75
N ALA A 204 21.61 -8.17 3.84
CA ALA A 204 22.81 -9.01 3.83
C ALA A 204 22.47 -10.47 3.48
N SER A 205 23.31 -11.09 2.66
CA SER A 205 23.19 -12.51 2.33
C SER A 205 24.00 -13.38 3.29
N TYR A 206 23.30 -14.21 4.07
CA TYR A 206 23.96 -15.24 4.90
C TYR A 206 24.31 -16.51 4.12
N GLU A 207 23.89 -16.60 2.86
CA GLU A 207 24.18 -17.75 1.98
C GLU A 207 25.52 -17.56 1.20
N GLY A 208 26.19 -16.42 1.41
CA GLY A 208 27.50 -16.13 0.81
C GLY A 208 27.43 -15.52 -0.60
N PHE A 209 28.48 -15.75 -1.39
CA PHE A 209 28.69 -15.18 -2.72
C PHE A 209 27.99 -16.00 -3.80
N GLU A 210 26.65 -16.02 -3.77
CA GLU A 210 25.86 -16.85 -4.67
C GLU A 210 24.93 -16.05 -5.58
N LYS A 211 24.65 -16.65 -6.74
CA LYS A 211 23.57 -16.22 -7.63
C LYS A 211 22.25 -16.77 -7.10
N VAL A 212 21.44 -15.89 -6.53
CA VAL A 212 20.16 -16.23 -5.92
C VAL A 212 18.99 -15.90 -6.85
N LYS A 213 17.90 -16.65 -6.69
CA LYS A 213 16.62 -16.37 -7.34
C LYS A 213 15.93 -15.18 -6.66
N VAL A 214 15.34 -14.30 -7.46
CA VAL A 214 14.54 -13.17 -6.98
C VAL A 214 13.07 -13.54 -7.09
N SER A 215 12.33 -13.49 -5.97
CA SER A 215 10.89 -13.75 -5.92
C SER A 215 10.15 -12.47 -5.56
N VAL A 216 9.17 -12.12 -6.40
CA VAL A 216 8.21 -11.04 -6.17
C VAL A 216 6.85 -11.68 -5.92
N ARG A 217 6.23 -11.35 -4.79
CA ARG A 217 4.88 -11.77 -4.43
C ARG A 217 4.02 -10.54 -4.25
N VAL A 218 2.94 -10.46 -5.01
CA VAL A 218 1.94 -9.39 -4.87
C VAL A 218 0.61 -10.05 -4.57
N ASP A 219 0.11 -9.89 -3.35
CA ASP A 219 -1.09 -10.60 -2.88
C ASP A 219 -1.06 -12.10 -3.24
N LYS A 220 -2.03 -12.61 -4.03
CA LYS A 220 -2.06 -13.99 -4.57
C LYS A 220 -1.66 -14.08 -6.05
N ALA A 221 -1.09 -13.03 -6.62
CA ALA A 221 -0.68 -12.98 -8.03
C ALA A 221 0.22 -14.15 -8.41
N LYS A 222 -0.03 -14.76 -9.57
CA LYS A 222 0.88 -15.73 -10.18
C LYS A 222 1.83 -15.01 -11.12
N ILE A 223 3.12 -15.01 -10.77
CA ILE A 223 4.19 -14.43 -11.58
C ILE A 223 5.11 -15.58 -12.02
N HIS A 224 5.23 -15.77 -13.33
CA HIS A 224 5.96 -16.91 -13.91
C HIS A 224 7.41 -16.61 -14.24
N GLN A 225 7.80 -15.33 -14.32
CA GLN A 225 9.15 -14.94 -14.69
C GLN A 225 10.10 -15.11 -13.50
N GLU A 226 11.32 -15.59 -13.80
CA GLU A 226 12.38 -15.76 -12.82
C GLU A 226 13.51 -14.77 -13.10
N LEU A 227 13.85 -13.96 -12.10
CA LEU A 227 15.00 -13.07 -12.12
C LEU A 227 16.07 -13.62 -11.18
N HIS A 228 17.32 -13.26 -11.43
CA HIS A 228 18.45 -13.67 -10.61
C HIS A 228 19.29 -12.46 -10.22
N TYR A 229 19.88 -12.53 -9.04
CA TYR A 229 20.79 -11.52 -8.50
C TYR A 229 22.04 -12.21 -7.94
N GLU A 230 23.20 -11.63 -8.17
CA GLU A 230 24.47 -12.20 -7.73
C GLU A 230 25.02 -11.40 -6.54
N TYR A 231 25.12 -12.04 -5.38
CA TYR A 231 25.88 -11.49 -4.27
C TYR A 231 27.37 -11.74 -4.53
N VAL A 232 28.16 -10.69 -4.39
CA VAL A 232 29.61 -10.71 -4.61
C VAL A 232 30.34 -10.19 -3.38
N GLU A 233 31.67 -10.32 -3.37
CA GLU A 233 32.50 -9.85 -2.26
C GLU A 233 32.35 -8.35 -2.02
N ASP A 234 32.43 -7.96 -0.74
CA ASP A 234 32.34 -6.56 -0.35
C ASP A 234 33.50 -5.73 -0.94
N PRO A 235 33.28 -4.45 -1.25
CA PRO A 235 34.34 -3.58 -1.74
C PRO A 235 35.38 -3.31 -0.65
N THR A 236 36.64 -3.22 -1.05
CA THR A 236 37.74 -2.83 -0.16
C THR A 236 38.34 -1.50 -0.60
N ILE A 237 38.78 -0.69 0.36
CA ILE A 237 39.58 0.52 0.09
C ILE A 237 41.02 0.20 0.45
N LEU A 238 41.92 0.34 -0.52
CA LEU A 238 43.34 0.03 -0.38
C LEU A 238 44.18 1.29 -0.15
N ARG A 239 43.92 2.35 -0.91
CA ARG A 239 44.74 3.57 -0.89
C ARG A 239 43.90 4.80 -1.21
N ILE A 240 44.31 5.92 -0.63
CA ILE A 240 43.71 7.24 -0.83
C ILE A 240 44.85 8.23 -1.11
N GLU A 241 44.78 9.00 -2.20
CA GLU A 241 45.72 10.08 -2.46
C GLU A 241 45.01 11.38 -2.85
N PRO A 242 45.42 12.52 -2.27
CA PRO A 242 46.38 12.64 -1.17
C PRO A 242 45.84 12.07 0.16
N GLU A 243 46.74 11.67 1.08
CA GLU A 243 46.38 11.25 2.45
C GLU A 243 46.02 12.44 3.37
N TRP A 244 45.87 13.63 2.80
CA TRP A 244 45.62 14.87 3.52
C TRP A 244 44.63 15.75 2.75
N SER A 245 43.95 16.64 3.48
CA SER A 245 43.09 17.69 2.92
C SER A 245 43.08 18.90 3.86
N ILE A 246 42.47 20.00 3.42
CA ILE A 246 42.28 21.21 4.23
C ILE A 246 40.96 21.16 5.00
N PHE A 247 40.82 21.96 6.06
CA PHE A 247 39.61 21.99 6.90
C PHE A 247 38.32 22.25 6.10
N SER A 248 38.40 23.10 5.06
CA SER A 248 37.27 23.39 4.16
C SER A 248 36.91 22.23 3.22
N GLY A 249 37.74 21.20 3.12
CA GLY A 249 37.54 20.05 2.24
C GLY A 249 37.62 20.40 0.75
N ASN A 250 36.85 19.67 -0.06
CA ASN A 250 36.72 19.83 -1.52
C ASN A 250 38.02 19.70 -2.34
N THR A 251 39.10 19.20 -1.75
CA THR A 251 40.28 18.77 -2.51
C THR A 251 39.97 17.47 -3.24
N PRO A 252 40.33 17.33 -4.52
CA PRO A 252 40.16 16.07 -5.24
C PRO A 252 40.99 14.98 -4.57
N ILE A 253 40.37 13.81 -4.41
CA ILE A 253 41.00 12.63 -3.84
C ILE A 253 40.77 11.46 -4.81
N ALA A 254 41.84 10.75 -5.12
CA ALA A 254 41.81 9.49 -5.83
C ALA A 254 41.78 8.33 -4.81
N VAL A 255 40.86 7.39 -5.02
CA VAL A 255 40.66 6.24 -4.14
C VAL A 255 40.82 4.96 -4.95
N TRP A 256 41.65 4.04 -4.45
CA TRP A 256 41.89 2.73 -5.06
C TRP A 256 41.38 1.62 -4.15
N GLY A 257 40.90 0.55 -4.77
CA GLY A 257 40.27 -0.53 -4.04
C GLY A 257 39.88 -1.71 -4.91
N THR A 258 39.03 -2.57 -4.37
CA THR A 258 38.39 -3.66 -5.11
C THR A 258 36.88 -3.47 -5.12
N HIS A 259 36.22 -3.93 -6.19
CA HIS A 259 34.76 -3.97 -6.32
C HIS A 259 34.03 -2.63 -6.09
N LEU A 260 34.71 -1.51 -6.36
CA LEU A 260 34.15 -0.17 -6.15
C LEU A 260 32.97 0.13 -7.09
N ASP A 261 32.89 -0.59 -8.22
CA ASP A 261 31.81 -0.52 -9.20
C ASP A 261 30.47 -1.05 -8.69
N LEU A 262 30.47 -1.85 -7.61
CA LEU A 262 29.24 -2.41 -7.03
C LEU A 262 28.38 -1.36 -6.33
N ILE A 263 29.00 -0.25 -5.90
CA ILE A 263 28.33 0.79 -5.13
C ILE A 263 27.83 1.86 -6.09
N GLN A 264 26.51 2.05 -6.14
CA GLN A 264 25.88 2.97 -7.09
C GLN A 264 26.17 4.44 -6.78
N ASN A 265 26.21 4.80 -5.50
CA ASN A 265 26.43 6.18 -5.02
C ASN A 265 27.38 6.18 -3.82
N PRO A 266 28.68 5.92 -4.03
CA PRO A 266 29.66 5.92 -2.96
C PRO A 266 29.90 7.35 -2.43
N GLN A 267 30.05 7.47 -1.11
CA GLN A 267 30.29 8.73 -0.41
C GLN A 267 31.46 8.60 0.56
N ILE A 268 32.22 9.69 0.73
CA ILE A 268 33.25 9.82 1.76
C ILE A 268 32.62 10.53 2.96
N ARG A 269 32.77 9.91 4.12
CA ARG A 269 32.31 10.42 5.42
C ARG A 269 33.50 10.66 6.32
N ALA A 270 33.60 11.85 6.91
CA ALA A 270 34.64 12.21 7.87
C ALA A 270 34.01 12.76 9.17
N LYS A 271 34.60 12.42 10.33
CA LYS A 271 34.16 12.90 11.64
C LYS A 271 35.32 13.57 12.37
N HIS A 272 35.14 14.84 12.76
CA HIS A 272 36.13 15.61 13.51
C HIS A 272 35.44 16.52 14.53
N GLY A 273 35.94 16.55 15.77
CA GLY A 273 35.38 17.39 16.83
C GLY A 273 33.89 17.15 17.13
N GLY A 274 33.41 15.91 16.97
CA GLY A 274 32.01 15.55 17.16
C GLY A 274 31.07 15.91 16.00
N LYS A 275 31.54 16.65 15.00
CA LYS A 275 30.80 16.97 13.77
C LYS A 275 31.14 15.99 12.66
N GLU A 276 30.15 15.73 11.82
CA GLU A 276 30.25 14.82 10.70
C GLU A 276 30.06 15.58 9.40
N HIS A 277 30.88 15.25 8.42
CA HIS A 277 30.85 15.83 7.08
C HIS A 277 30.80 14.71 6.04
N VAL A 278 29.92 14.87 5.06
CA VAL A 278 29.80 14.00 3.88
C VAL A 278 30.10 14.85 2.65
N ASN A 279 30.91 14.33 1.73
CA ASN A 279 31.27 15.05 0.52
C ASN A 279 30.05 15.29 -0.39
N LEU A 280 30.02 16.45 -1.05
CA LEU A 280 28.98 16.84 -2.01
C LEU A 280 29.40 16.62 -3.48
N ALA A 281 30.70 16.40 -3.74
CA ALA A 281 31.28 16.31 -5.09
C ALA A 281 31.80 14.91 -5.44
N GLY A 282 31.88 14.63 -6.75
CA GLY A 282 32.25 13.33 -7.30
C GLY A 282 33.63 12.86 -6.87
N VAL A 283 33.68 11.69 -6.26
CA VAL A 283 34.92 10.98 -5.93
C VAL A 283 35.27 10.10 -7.12
N HIS A 284 36.52 10.16 -7.57
CA HIS A 284 37.03 9.26 -8.59
C HIS A 284 37.55 7.99 -7.93
N PHE A 285 36.68 6.97 -7.90
CA PHE A 285 37.05 5.60 -7.56
C PHE A 285 37.73 4.96 -8.77
N ARG A 286 38.92 4.38 -8.56
CA ARG A 286 39.70 3.68 -9.59
C ARG A 286 40.01 2.25 -9.18
#